data_AF-A0A822CA23-F1
#
_entry.id   AF-A0A822CA23-F1
#
_cell.length_a   1.000
_cell.length_b   1.000
_cell.length_c   1.000
_cell.angle_alpha   90.00
_cell.angle_beta   90.00
_cell.angle_gamma   90.00
#
_symmetry.space_group_name_H-M   'P 1'
#
loop_
_entity.id
_entity.type
_entity.pdbx_description
1 polymer ?
#
loop_
_entity_poly.entity_id
_entity_poly.type
_entity_poly.pdbx_seq_one_letter_code
_entity_poly.pdbx_strand_id
1 'polypeptide(L)'
;IPDDLLKRRILGRLIHKPSGRTYHEEFHPPKESMKDDLTGEPLERRSDDTSETLNARLNTYHKQTIPLIDFYRQRNIHRTIDATKKVHDVYKQSLEIVEDLRQQPTYKPISIDENQDIVRQIETTVDKMK
;
A
#
# COMPACT_ATOMS: atom_id res chain seq x y z
N ILE A 1 1.09 10.39 -0.57
CA ILE A 1 2.56 10.35 -0.43
C ILE A 1 3.17 10.92 -1.70
N PRO A 2 4.18 11.80 -1.64
CA PRO A 2 4.87 12.29 -2.83
C PRO A 2 5.66 11.19 -3.54
N ASP A 3 5.66 11.19 -4.87
CA ASP A 3 6.32 10.17 -5.70
C ASP A 3 7.81 10.04 -5.41
N ASP A 4 8.53 11.15 -5.21
CA ASP A 4 9.98 11.10 -4.94
C ASP A 4 10.31 10.45 -3.60
N LEU A 5 9.46 10.65 -2.59
CA LEU A 5 9.60 9.92 -1.32
C LEU A 5 9.30 8.43 -1.52
N LEU A 6 8.29 8.08 -2.33
CA LEU A 6 7.99 6.69 -2.64
C LEU A 6 9.14 6.03 -3.41
N LYS A 7 9.77 6.73 -4.36
CA LYS A 7 10.97 6.27 -5.07
C LYS A 7 12.10 5.95 -4.12
N ARG A 8 12.44 6.87 -3.20
CA ARG A 8 13.46 6.61 -2.18
C ARG A 8 13.13 5.38 -1.35
N ARG A 9 11.87 5.27 -0.88
CA ARG A 9 11.40 4.15 -0.06
C ARG A 9 11.44 2.79 -0.75
N ILE A 10 11.21 2.73 -2.05
CA ILE A 10 11.18 1.47 -2.81
C ILE A 10 12.60 1.06 -3.22
N LEU A 11 13.38 1.97 -3.80
CA LEU A 11 14.71 1.66 -4.32
C LEU A 11 15.74 1.34 -3.23
N GLY A 12 15.54 1.87 -2.01
CA GLY A 12 16.39 1.60 -0.86
C GLY A 12 16.06 0.32 -0.09
N ARG A 13 15.10 -0.50 -0.55
CA ARG A 13 14.69 -1.73 0.17
C ARG A 13 15.72 -2.84 0.06
N LEU A 14 15.95 -3.48 1.19
CA LEU A 14 16.81 -4.65 1.33
C LEU A 14 16.01 -5.78 2.00
N ILE A 15 16.35 -7.02 1.67
CA ILE A 15 15.73 -8.22 2.24
C ILE A 15 16.76 -9.28 2.56
N HIS A 16 16.62 -9.91 3.73
CA HIS A 16 17.31 -11.14 4.06
C HIS A 16 16.45 -12.33 3.59
N LYS A 17 16.76 -12.90 2.42
CA LYS A 17 15.90 -13.92 1.76
C LYS A 17 15.49 -15.10 2.65
N PRO A 18 16.38 -15.74 3.43
CA PRO A 18 16.01 -16.89 4.26
C PRO A 18 14.96 -16.58 5.32
N SER A 19 14.96 -15.37 5.88
CA SER A 19 14.07 -14.99 6.99
C SER A 19 12.90 -14.10 6.60
N GLY A 20 13.00 -13.42 5.46
CA GLY A 20 12.06 -12.38 5.05
C GLY A 20 12.21 -11.04 5.80
N ARG A 21 13.17 -10.90 6.73
CA ARG A 21 13.45 -9.61 7.39
C ARG A 21 13.80 -8.56 6.35
N THR A 22 13.27 -7.36 6.52
CA THR A 22 13.44 -6.25 5.59
C THR A 22 14.18 -5.11 6.24
N TYR A 23 15.09 -4.51 5.50
CA TYR A 23 15.84 -3.33 5.88
C TYR A 23 15.65 -2.24 4.82
N HIS A 24 16.15 -1.05 5.13
CA HIS A 24 16.17 0.05 4.18
C HIS A 24 17.42 0.90 4.37
N GLU A 25 18.13 1.22 3.28
CA GLU A 25 19.40 1.97 3.33
C GLU A 25 19.34 3.28 4.11
N GLU A 26 18.29 4.09 3.91
CA GLU A 26 18.07 5.35 4.65
C GLU A 26 17.20 5.20 5.91
N PHE A 27 16.01 4.60 5.79
CA PHE A 27 14.96 4.70 6.83
C PHE A 27 14.99 3.60 7.91
N HIS A 28 15.68 2.49 7.66
CA HIS A 28 15.86 1.39 8.60
C HIS A 28 17.12 0.60 8.25
N PRO A 29 18.31 1.25 8.36
CA PRO A 29 19.55 0.65 7.90
C PRO A 29 19.91 -0.56 8.76
N PRO A 30 20.55 -1.59 8.17
CA PRO A 30 21.18 -2.64 8.96
C PRO A 30 22.34 -2.05 9.79
N LYS A 31 22.69 -2.71 10.89
CA LYS A 31 23.84 -2.33 11.73
C LYS A 31 25.15 -2.41 10.95
N GLU A 32 25.28 -3.43 10.11
CA GLU A 32 26.37 -3.57 9.16
C GLU A 32 25.84 -3.52 7.73
N SER A 33 26.50 -2.74 6.87
CA SER A 33 26.07 -2.56 5.48
C SER A 33 25.90 -3.91 4.77
N MET A 34 24.74 -4.12 4.16
CA MET A 34 24.37 -5.31 3.40
C MET A 34 24.43 -6.63 4.20
N LYS A 35 24.27 -6.59 5.53
CA LYS A 35 24.18 -7.78 6.37
C LYS A 35 22.96 -7.78 7.28
N ASP A 36 22.41 -8.96 7.50
CA ASP A 36 21.32 -9.17 8.44
C ASP A 36 21.79 -9.00 9.89
N ASP A 37 21.03 -8.27 10.70
CA ASP A 37 21.41 -7.93 12.06
C ASP A 37 21.43 -9.10 13.04
N LEU A 38 20.80 -10.24 12.71
CA LEU A 38 20.72 -11.41 13.57
C LEU A 38 21.67 -12.51 13.13
N THR A 39 21.77 -12.76 11.82
CA THR A 39 22.59 -13.87 11.28
C THR A 39 23.92 -13.42 10.71
N GLY A 40 24.08 -12.14 10.38
CA GLY A 40 25.26 -11.62 9.67
C GLY A 40 25.33 -12.02 8.19
N GLU A 41 24.32 -12.74 7.70
CA GLU A 41 24.23 -13.18 6.31
C GLU A 41 23.93 -12.02 5.35
N PRO A 42 24.25 -12.14 4.06
CA PRO A 42 24.04 -11.06 3.10
C PRO A 42 22.57 -10.66 2.94
N LEU A 43 22.34 -9.35 2.85
CA LEU A 43 21.10 -8.77 2.36
C LEU A 43 21.13 -8.65 0.84
N GLU A 44 19.95 -8.64 0.24
CA GLU A 44 19.78 -8.44 -1.19
C GLU A 44 18.77 -7.34 -1.47
N ARG A 45 18.88 -6.68 -2.62
CA ARG A 45 17.78 -5.87 -3.16
C ARG A 45 16.77 -6.78 -3.84
N ARG A 46 15.51 -6.36 -3.83
CA ARG A 46 14.50 -7.05 -4.65
C ARG A 46 14.72 -6.73 -6.12
N SER A 47 14.56 -7.73 -6.97
CA SER A 47 14.72 -7.57 -8.43
C SER A 47 13.67 -6.65 -9.06
N ASP A 48 12.50 -6.48 -8.43
CA ASP A 48 11.42 -5.64 -8.94
C ASP A 48 11.47 -4.17 -8.45
N ASP A 49 12.37 -3.84 -7.54
CA ASP A 49 12.55 -2.50 -6.99
C ASP A 49 13.53 -1.69 -7.87
N THR A 50 13.19 -1.50 -9.16
CA THR A 50 13.98 -0.68 -10.11
C THR A 50 13.28 0.63 -10.46
N SER A 51 14.06 1.62 -10.91
CA SER A 51 13.53 2.95 -11.29
C SER A 51 12.53 2.82 -12.44
N GLU A 52 12.86 2.00 -13.44
CA GLU A 52 12.03 1.77 -14.62
C GLU A 52 10.70 1.13 -14.22
N THR A 53 10.75 0.07 -13.42
CA THR A 53 9.56 -0.66 -12.93
C THR A 53 8.66 0.26 -12.10
N LEU A 54 9.26 1.05 -11.20
CA LEU A 54 8.50 1.96 -10.35
C LEU A 54 7.88 3.12 -11.15
N ASN A 55 8.61 3.72 -12.09
CA ASN A 55 8.07 4.78 -12.93
C ASN A 55 6.90 4.27 -13.80
N ALA A 56 7.02 3.06 -14.35
CA ALA A 56 5.91 2.43 -15.06
C ALA A 56 4.67 2.24 -14.17
N ARG A 57 4.87 1.74 -12.93
CA ARG A 57 3.79 1.57 -11.94
C ARG A 57 3.15 2.90 -11.53
N LEU A 58 3.95 3.93 -11.27
CA LEU A 58 3.47 5.28 -10.93
C LEU A 58 2.65 5.88 -12.08
N ASN A 59 3.13 5.76 -13.31
CA ASN A 59 2.38 6.24 -14.49
C ASN A 59 1.02 5.54 -14.62
N THR A 60 0.97 4.23 -14.41
CA THR A 60 -0.28 3.46 -14.42
C THR A 60 -1.21 3.91 -13.30
N TYR A 61 -0.70 4.07 -12.07
CA TYR A 61 -1.47 4.58 -10.93
C TYR A 61 -2.07 5.96 -11.21
N HIS A 62 -1.28 6.90 -11.73
CA HIS A 62 -1.77 8.24 -12.05
C HIS A 62 -2.85 8.23 -13.13
N LYS A 63 -2.70 7.37 -14.16
CA LYS A 63 -3.67 7.27 -15.26
C LYS A 63 -4.97 6.58 -14.85
N GLN A 64 -4.89 5.53 -14.04
CA GLN A 64 -6.02 4.64 -13.78
C GLN A 64 -6.66 4.84 -12.40
N THR A 65 -5.87 5.17 -11.38
CA THR A 65 -6.34 5.27 -10.00
C THR A 65 -6.76 6.68 -9.61
N ILE A 66 -6.12 7.74 -10.13
CA ILE A 66 -6.54 9.12 -9.82
C ILE A 66 -8.01 9.40 -10.20
N PRO A 67 -8.51 9.02 -11.39
CA PRO A 67 -9.92 9.25 -11.75
C PRO A 67 -10.89 8.57 -10.77
N LEU A 68 -10.52 7.41 -10.22
CA LEU A 68 -11.31 6.69 -9.24
C LEU A 68 -11.33 7.41 -7.87
N ILE A 69 -10.21 8.04 -7.50
CA ILE A 69 -10.15 8.88 -6.29
C ILE A 69 -11.14 10.04 -6.42
N ASP A 70 -11.19 10.73 -7.55
CA ASP A 70 -12.12 11.83 -7.78
C ASP A 70 -13.58 11.37 -7.77
N PHE A 71 -13.86 10.20 -8.36
CA PHE A 71 -15.17 9.57 -8.32
C PHE A 71 -15.67 9.32 -6.88
N TYR A 72 -14.80 8.86 -5.97
CA TYR A 72 -15.15 8.65 -4.57
C TYR A 72 -15.18 9.94 -3.74
N ARG A 73 -14.36 10.94 -4.08
CA ARG A 73 -14.41 12.28 -3.46
C ARG A 73 -15.75 12.96 -3.72
N GLN A 74 -16.24 12.95 -4.96
CA GLN A 74 -17.53 13.55 -5.32
C GLN A 74 -18.72 12.93 -4.57
N ARG A 75 -18.57 11.67 -4.12
CA ARG A 75 -19.57 10.95 -3.32
C ARG A 75 -19.39 11.11 -1.81
N ASN A 76 -18.42 11.90 -1.36
CA ASN A 76 -18.09 12.12 0.05
C ASN A 76 -17.72 10.83 0.84
N ILE A 77 -17.34 9.75 0.14
CA ILE A 77 -16.92 8.48 0.76
C ILE A 77 -15.40 8.24 0.68
N HIS A 78 -14.67 9.13 0.02
CA HIS A 78 -13.21 9.12 0.06
C HIS A 78 -12.70 9.69 1.40
N ARG A 79 -11.64 9.08 1.96
CA ARG A 79 -10.90 9.55 3.13
C ARG A 79 -9.42 9.52 2.80
N THR A 80 -8.69 10.56 3.18
CA THR A 80 -7.25 10.70 2.89
C THR A 80 -6.43 10.49 4.15
N ILE A 81 -5.37 9.70 4.03
CA ILE A 81 -4.41 9.44 5.10
C ILE A 81 -3.03 9.86 4.60
N ASP A 82 -2.31 10.61 5.43
CA ASP A 82 -0.96 11.03 5.10
C ASP A 82 0.04 9.90 5.37
N ALA A 83 0.31 9.10 4.34
CA ALA A 83 1.25 7.97 4.39
C ALA A 83 2.74 8.37 4.48
N THR A 84 3.06 9.67 4.63
CA THR A 84 4.45 10.10 4.89
C THR A 84 4.85 9.94 6.35
N LYS A 85 3.88 9.92 7.27
CA LYS A 85 4.07 9.80 8.73
C LYS A 85 4.60 8.43 9.16
N LYS A 86 4.93 8.29 10.45
CA LYS A 86 5.35 7.01 11.04
C LYS A 86 4.21 5.99 10.94
N VAL A 87 4.58 4.72 10.80
CA VAL A 87 3.61 3.61 10.66
C VAL A 87 2.56 3.61 11.77
N HIS A 88 2.97 3.86 13.01
CA HIS A 88 2.04 3.94 14.14
C HIS A 88 0.99 5.04 13.98
N ASP A 89 1.39 6.23 13.53
CA ASP A 89 0.49 7.37 13.35
C ASP A 89 -0.48 7.14 12.19
N VAL A 90 0.02 6.57 11.08
CA VAL A 90 -0.80 6.17 9.92
C VAL A 90 -1.83 5.12 10.34
N TYR A 91 -1.41 4.13 11.12
CA TYR A 91 -2.29 3.07 11.63
C TYR A 91 -3.37 3.64 12.54
N LYS A 92 -2.99 4.49 13.50
CA LYS A 92 -3.94 5.17 14.38
C LYS A 92 -4.98 5.99 13.60
N GLN A 93 -4.54 6.79 12.63
CA GLN A 93 -5.44 7.57 11.78
C GLN A 93 -6.40 6.68 10.98
N SER A 94 -5.92 5.53 10.50
CA SER A 94 -6.75 4.55 9.79
C SER A 94 -7.86 4.00 10.69
N LEU A 95 -7.53 3.65 11.94
CA LEU A 95 -8.51 3.18 12.91
C LEU A 95 -9.54 4.24 13.25
N GLU A 96 -9.11 5.48 13.53
CA GLU A 96 -10.01 6.59 13.84
C GLU A 96 -11.03 6.81 12.71
N ILE A 97 -10.60 6.75 11.45
CA ILE A 97 -11.51 6.84 10.29
C ILE A 97 -12.51 5.68 10.24
N VAL A 98 -12.05 4.45 10.48
CA VAL A 98 -12.93 3.28 10.45
C VAL A 98 -13.95 3.33 11.58
N GLU A 99 -13.56 3.73 12.78
CA GLU A 99 -14.50 3.87 13.90
C GLU A 99 -15.49 5.00 13.66
N ASP A 100 -15.06 6.16 13.13
CA ASP A 100 -15.99 7.23 12.72
C ASP A 100 -17.02 6.73 11.71
N LEU A 101 -16.57 6.00 10.68
CA LEU A 101 -17.46 5.41 9.68
C LEU A 101 -18.48 4.45 10.31
N ARG A 102 -18.09 3.64 11.30
CA ARG A 102 -19.02 2.73 12.00
C ARG A 102 -20.09 3.44 12.81
N GLN A 103 -19.82 4.65 13.27
CA GLN A 103 -20.81 5.46 14.01
C GLN A 103 -21.79 6.18 13.08
N GLN A 104 -21.54 6.21 11.77
CA GLN A 104 -22.45 6.89 10.84
C GLN A 104 -23.77 6.10 10.72
N PRO A 105 -24.94 6.77 10.76
CA PRO A 105 -26.24 6.10 10.63
C PRO A 105 -26.40 5.31 9.32
N THR A 106 -25.65 5.68 8.29
CA THR A 106 -25.63 5.02 6.98
C THR A 106 -24.75 3.77 6.93
N TYR A 107 -23.95 3.51 7.96
CA TYR A 107 -23.10 2.32 8.01
C TYR A 107 -23.97 1.08 8.16
N LYS A 108 -23.84 0.17 7.19
CA LYS A 108 -24.39 -1.18 7.27
C LYS A 108 -23.23 -2.16 7.17
N PRO A 109 -22.95 -2.96 8.21
CA PRO A 109 -21.99 -4.04 8.07
C PRO A 109 -22.48 -5.01 7.00
N ILE A 110 -21.63 -5.28 6.02
CA ILE A 110 -21.91 -6.28 4.98
C ILE A 110 -21.71 -7.66 5.62
N SER A 111 -22.69 -8.54 5.48
CA SER A 111 -22.54 -9.93 5.91
C SER A 111 -21.50 -10.66 5.05
N ILE A 112 -20.94 -11.76 5.56
CA ILE A 112 -19.96 -12.56 4.81
C ILE A 112 -20.57 -13.06 3.48
N ASP A 113 -21.84 -13.45 3.50
CA ASP A 113 -22.55 -13.96 2.34
C ASP A 113 -22.76 -12.87 1.28
N GLU A 114 -23.19 -11.67 1.67
CA GLU A 114 -23.31 -10.52 0.76
C GLU A 114 -21.97 -10.12 0.13
N ASN A 115 -20.87 -10.24 0.88
CA ASN A 115 -19.54 -9.93 0.35
C ASN A 115 -19.11 -10.93 -0.74
N GLN A 116 -19.42 -12.22 -0.59
CA GLN A 116 -19.15 -13.22 -1.63
C GLN A 116 -19.95 -12.95 -2.90
N ASP A 117 -21.22 -12.55 -2.76
CA ASP A 117 -22.06 -12.20 -3.92
C ASP A 117 -21.55 -10.96 -4.66
N ILE A 118 -21.10 -9.92 -3.92
CA ILE A 118 -20.49 -8.72 -4.52
C ILE A 118 -19.21 -9.09 -5.29
N VAL A 119 -18.33 -9.90 -4.70
CA VAL A 119 -17.09 -10.36 -5.36
C VAL A 119 -17.43 -11.09 -6.66
N ARG A 120 -18.39 -12.02 -6.62
CA ARG A 120 -18.83 -12.76 -7.81
C ARG A 120 -19.39 -11.85 -8.91
N GLN A 121 -20.15 -10.82 -8.54
CA GLN A 121 -20.67 -9.83 -9.49
C GLN A 121 -19.56 -9.00 -10.13
N ILE A 122 -18.54 -8.60 -9.36
CA ILE A 122 -17.37 -7.87 -9.86
C ILE A 122 -16.59 -8.75 -10.84
N GLU A 123 -16.29 -10.00 -10.49
CA GLU A 123 -15.57 -10.94 -11.36
C GLU A 123 -16.31 -11.15 -12.68
N THR A 124 -17.62 -11.39 -12.61
CA THR A 124 -18.47 -11.54 -13.80
C THR A 124 -18.46 -10.29 -14.69
N THR A 125 -18.40 -9.11 -14.08
CA THR A 125 -18.37 -7.84 -14.82
C THR A 125 -17.02 -7.61 -15.48
N VAL A 126 -15.92 -7.89 -14.78
CA VAL A 126 -14.56 -7.78 -15.32
C VAL A 126 -14.34 -8.74 -16.49
N ASP A 127 -14.86 -9.97 -16.41
CA ASP A 127 -14.74 -10.92 -17.52
C ASP A 127 -15.55 -10.53 -18.75
N LYS A 128 -16.67 -9.80 -18.60
CA LYS A 128 -17.42 -9.23 -19.73
C LYS A 128 -16.73 -8.05 -20.40
N MET A 129 -15.72 -7.46 -19.75
CA MET A 129 -14.95 -6.32 -20.28
C MET A 129 -13.65 -6.75 -20.98
N LYS A 130 -13.31 -8.04 -20.96
CA LYS A 130 -12.21 -8.64 -21.73
C LYS A 130 -12.74 -9.16 -23.06
#